data_AF-A0A2X0MCX4-F1
#
_entry.id   AF-A0A2X0MCX4-F1
#
_cell.length_a   1.000
_cell.length_b   1.000
_cell.length_c   1.000
_cell.angle_alpha   90.00
_cell.angle_beta   90.00
_cell.angle_gamma   90.00
#
_symmetry.space_group_name_H-M   'P 1'
#
loop_
_entity.id
_entity.type
_entity.pdbx_description
1 polymer ?
#
loop_
_entity_poly.entity_id
_entity_poly.type
_entity_poly.pdbx_seq_one_letter_code
_entity_poly.pdbx_strand_id
1 'polypeptide(L)'
;MCGHVSRPRASQMVPAKRIHLVRASTPPITCRVRNTSLSPSSDMSPQGLSSLPVIDISSFLEVGVVAGDSHPSAASDPDRTSRQSAVAASIHAACRDYGFFYVTGFDSVISREERQSSLAVARQFFDLPEPIKQRVRIDKGGDGARGWQKLGENVTQYQADHHEGYDLYRPVKNPDATKLLHGHNPWPVEPANFRPTLERWIEKCQIIGMALMQATALGLGMALDSDEWKHLRASVDESFWVMR
;
A
#
# COMPACT_ATOMS: atom_id res chain seq x y z
N MET A 1 32.30 70.08 4.69
CA MET A 1 31.98 68.84 3.94
C MET A 1 30.59 68.39 4.35
N CYS A 2 29.66 68.39 3.39
CA CYS A 2 28.26 68.02 3.59
C CYS A 2 28.15 66.49 3.74
N GLY A 3 27.52 66.02 4.83
CA GLY A 3 27.22 64.60 5.05
C GLY A 3 25.79 64.45 5.59
N HIS A 4 24.92 63.92 4.75
CA HIS A 4 23.47 63.76 4.93
C HIS A 4 23.08 62.94 6.16
N VAL A 5 22.18 63.48 6.99
CA VAL A 5 21.37 62.73 7.97
C VAL A 5 20.06 62.34 7.30
N SER A 6 19.90 61.04 6.99
CA SER A 6 18.67 60.51 6.39
C SER A 6 17.70 60.03 7.47
N ARG A 7 16.51 60.66 7.53
CA ARG A 7 15.36 60.23 8.34
C ARG A 7 14.74 58.93 7.78
N PRO A 8 14.17 58.05 8.62
CA PRO A 8 13.44 56.88 8.15
C PRO A 8 12.11 57.27 7.50
N ARG A 9 11.83 56.72 6.32
CA ARG A 9 10.55 56.88 5.60
C ARG A 9 9.43 56.13 6.33
N ALA A 10 8.32 56.83 6.55
CA ALA A 10 7.05 56.26 6.98
C ALA A 10 6.56 55.22 5.96
N SER A 11 6.18 54.04 6.46
CA SER A 11 5.57 52.97 5.68
C SER A 11 4.14 53.38 5.30
N GLN A 12 3.88 53.60 4.00
CA GLN A 12 2.54 53.82 3.49
C GLN A 12 1.78 52.48 3.47
N MET A 13 0.76 52.37 4.31
CA MET A 13 -0.25 51.31 4.23
C MET A 13 -1.00 51.40 2.91
N VAL A 14 -0.93 50.35 2.09
CA VAL A 14 -1.78 50.17 0.91
C VAL A 14 -3.18 49.74 1.38
N PRO A 15 -4.27 50.40 0.95
CA PRO A 15 -5.61 50.03 1.39
C PRO A 15 -6.06 48.71 0.75
N ALA A 16 -6.62 47.83 1.57
CA ALA A 16 -7.22 46.57 1.15
C ALA A 16 -8.37 46.83 0.15
N LYS A 17 -8.29 46.24 -1.04
CA LYS A 17 -9.39 46.24 -2.00
C LYS A 17 -10.56 45.40 -1.44
N ARG A 18 -11.68 46.08 -1.22
CA ARG A 18 -12.97 45.50 -0.84
C ARG A 18 -13.49 44.65 -2.01
N ILE A 19 -13.47 43.33 -1.88
CA ILE A 19 -14.10 42.42 -2.85
C ILE A 19 -15.61 42.47 -2.61
N HIS A 20 -16.33 43.01 -3.59
CA HIS A 20 -17.80 42.95 -3.62
C HIS A 20 -18.23 41.53 -4.00
N LEU A 21 -18.79 40.78 -3.04
CA LEU A 21 -19.43 39.50 -3.31
C LEU A 21 -20.79 39.77 -3.99
N VAL A 22 -20.84 39.63 -5.31
CA VAL A 22 -22.08 39.66 -6.08
C VAL A 22 -22.83 38.35 -5.81
N ARG A 23 -23.97 38.43 -5.12
CA ARG A 23 -24.85 37.30 -4.86
C ARG A 23 -25.62 36.99 -6.15
N ALA A 24 -25.23 35.96 -6.89
CA ALA A 24 -26.01 35.46 -8.02
C ALA A 24 -27.24 34.70 -7.50
N SER A 25 -28.44 35.19 -7.82
CA SER A 25 -29.70 34.48 -7.56
C SER A 25 -29.96 33.46 -8.67
N THR A 26 -29.74 32.17 -8.39
CA THR A 26 -30.12 31.08 -9.29
C THR A 26 -31.55 30.63 -8.96
N PRO A 27 -32.46 30.51 -9.94
CA PRO A 27 -33.79 29.95 -9.68
C PRO A 27 -33.70 28.43 -9.42
N PRO A 28 -34.63 27.84 -8.64
CA PRO A 28 -34.59 26.43 -8.31
C PRO A 28 -34.88 25.58 -9.55
N ILE A 29 -33.95 24.68 -9.88
CA ILE A 29 -34.16 23.64 -10.89
C ILE A 29 -35.04 22.57 -10.27
N THR A 30 -36.33 22.54 -10.63
CA THR A 30 -37.21 21.43 -10.30
C THR A 30 -36.88 20.25 -11.21
N CYS A 31 -36.17 19.25 -10.69
CA CYS A 31 -35.97 17.98 -11.38
C CYS A 31 -37.29 17.18 -11.35
N ARG A 32 -38.02 17.17 -12.47
CA ARG A 32 -39.25 16.41 -12.62
C ARG A 32 -38.89 14.95 -12.89
N VAL A 33 -38.85 14.13 -11.84
CA VAL A 33 -38.67 12.67 -11.98
C VAL A 33 -39.87 12.11 -12.75
N ARG A 34 -39.66 11.68 -14.00
CA ARG A 34 -40.64 10.84 -14.69
C ARG A 34 -40.53 9.44 -14.09
N ASN A 35 -41.54 9.02 -13.33
CA ASN A 35 -41.71 7.61 -12.95
C ASN A 35 -42.06 6.80 -14.20
N THR A 36 -41.04 6.31 -14.90
CA THR A 36 -41.20 5.13 -15.76
C THR A 36 -41.01 3.91 -14.88
N SER A 37 -42.09 3.18 -14.62
CA SER A 37 -42.08 1.91 -13.92
C SER A 37 -41.29 0.88 -14.74
N LEU A 38 -40.02 0.70 -14.41
CA LEU A 38 -39.26 -0.48 -14.80
C LEU A 38 -39.68 -1.59 -13.83
N SER A 39 -40.27 -2.65 -14.39
CA SER A 39 -40.54 -3.89 -13.67
C SER A 39 -39.24 -4.41 -13.05
N PRO A 40 -39.25 -4.88 -11.78
CA PRO A 40 -38.06 -5.45 -11.19
C PRO A 40 -37.74 -6.74 -11.93
N SER A 41 -36.63 -6.75 -12.66
CA SER A 41 -35.99 -8.00 -13.06
C SER A 41 -35.66 -8.75 -11.78
N SER A 42 -36.35 -9.86 -11.59
CA SER A 42 -36.13 -10.81 -10.52
C SER A 42 -34.68 -11.27 -10.50
N ASP A 43 -34.13 -11.26 -9.29
CA ASP A 43 -32.95 -12.00 -8.86
C ASP A 43 -31.57 -11.38 -9.13
N MET A 44 -31.26 -10.35 -8.34
CA MET A 44 -29.89 -10.11 -7.85
C MET A 44 -29.94 -10.21 -6.33
N SER A 45 -30.38 -11.37 -5.83
CA SER A 45 -30.08 -11.73 -4.45
C SER A 45 -28.56 -11.91 -4.37
N PRO A 46 -27.82 -11.26 -3.45
CA PRO A 46 -26.42 -11.60 -3.24
C PRO A 46 -26.39 -13.08 -2.87
N GLN A 47 -25.96 -13.94 -3.79
CA GLN A 47 -25.63 -15.31 -3.43
C GLN A 47 -24.66 -15.20 -2.25
N GLY A 48 -25.09 -15.76 -1.13
CA GLY A 48 -24.53 -15.44 0.18
C GLY A 48 -23.01 -15.54 0.14
N LEU A 49 -22.33 -14.49 0.61
CA LEU A 49 -20.93 -14.55 0.99
C LEU A 49 -20.81 -15.49 2.20
N SER A 50 -20.94 -16.80 2.01
CA SER A 50 -20.81 -17.77 3.10
C SER A 50 -19.37 -17.84 3.59
N SER A 51 -18.40 -17.56 2.72
CA SER A 51 -16.97 -17.42 3.04
C SER A 51 -16.19 -16.88 1.84
N LEU A 52 -15.14 -16.07 2.07
CA LEU A 52 -14.17 -15.72 1.03
C LEU A 52 -13.33 -16.94 0.61
N PRO A 53 -12.85 -17.00 -0.64
CA PRO A 53 -11.94 -18.07 -1.09
C PRO A 53 -10.68 -18.12 -0.22
N VAL A 54 -10.21 -19.34 0.08
CA VAL A 54 -8.91 -19.60 0.72
C VAL A 54 -8.07 -20.36 -0.30
N ILE A 55 -6.95 -19.77 -0.73
CA ILE A 55 -6.15 -20.28 -1.84
C ILE A 55 -4.74 -20.61 -1.35
N ASP A 56 -4.33 -21.87 -1.54
CA ASP A 56 -2.98 -22.32 -1.25
C ASP A 56 -2.03 -21.98 -2.40
N ILE A 57 -0.94 -21.25 -2.10
CA ILE A 57 0.04 -20.81 -3.10
C ILE A 57 1.37 -21.58 -3.03
N SER A 58 1.43 -22.68 -2.28
CA SER A 58 2.67 -23.45 -2.08
C SER A 58 3.35 -23.85 -3.40
N SER A 59 2.58 -24.16 -4.44
CA SER A 59 3.10 -24.50 -5.78
C SER A 59 3.88 -23.37 -6.46
N PHE A 60 3.73 -22.11 -6.01
CA PHE A 60 4.51 -20.96 -6.48
C PHE A 60 5.71 -20.64 -5.57
N LEU A 61 5.81 -21.29 -4.41
CA LEU A 61 6.87 -21.08 -3.42
C LEU A 61 7.87 -22.23 -3.35
N GLU A 62 7.63 -23.32 -4.09
CA GLU A 62 8.59 -24.41 -4.27
C GLU A 62 9.91 -23.89 -4.92
N VAL A 63 11.04 -24.40 -4.41
CA VAL A 63 12.40 -23.94 -4.75
C VAL A 63 12.63 -23.92 -6.27
N GLY A 64 13.02 -22.76 -6.81
CA GLY A 64 13.33 -22.53 -8.23
C GLY A 64 12.46 -21.46 -8.93
N VAL A 65 11.29 -21.12 -8.39
CA VAL A 65 10.38 -20.13 -9.00
C VAL A 65 10.67 -18.68 -8.56
N VAL A 66 11.15 -18.50 -7.33
CA VAL A 66 11.42 -17.17 -6.75
C VAL A 66 12.76 -16.59 -7.23
N ALA A 67 13.79 -17.43 -7.37
CA ALA A 67 15.16 -16.99 -7.61
C ALA A 67 15.48 -16.55 -9.06
N GLY A 68 14.58 -16.74 -10.03
CA GLY A 68 14.91 -16.46 -11.44
C GLY A 68 16.02 -17.36 -12.01
N ASP A 69 16.54 -18.29 -11.21
CA ASP A 69 17.50 -19.29 -11.63
C ASP A 69 16.79 -20.33 -12.48
N SER A 70 16.87 -20.12 -13.79
CA SER A 70 16.59 -21.12 -14.81
C SER A 70 17.56 -22.30 -14.67
N HIS A 71 17.37 -23.14 -13.64
CA HIS A 71 17.96 -24.46 -13.58
C HIS A 71 17.10 -25.41 -14.44
N PRO A 72 17.65 -25.99 -15.52
CA PRO A 72 16.89 -26.72 -16.55
C PRO A 72 16.25 -28.03 -16.08
N SER A 73 16.44 -28.43 -14.82
CA SER A 73 15.84 -29.64 -14.23
C SER A 73 14.44 -29.40 -13.65
N ALA A 74 14.09 -28.15 -13.33
CA ALA A 74 12.76 -27.82 -12.84
C ALA A 74 11.75 -27.53 -13.96
N ALA A 75 12.12 -27.58 -15.25
CA ALA A 75 11.23 -27.15 -16.34
C ALA A 75 10.16 -28.19 -16.76
N SER A 76 10.11 -29.38 -16.15
CA SER A 76 9.28 -30.48 -16.64
C SER A 76 8.65 -31.33 -15.54
N ASP A 77 8.12 -30.69 -14.49
CA ASP A 77 7.18 -31.36 -13.59
C ASP A 77 5.75 -31.02 -14.02
N PRO A 78 5.09 -31.90 -14.80
CA PRO A 78 3.73 -31.65 -15.27
C PRO A 78 2.71 -31.54 -14.13
N ASP A 79 2.98 -32.19 -12.99
CA ASP A 79 2.13 -32.09 -11.81
C ASP A 79 2.19 -30.67 -11.22
N ARG A 80 3.40 -30.13 -11.04
CA ARG A 80 3.57 -28.75 -10.56
C ARG A 80 2.95 -27.73 -11.51
N THR A 81 3.13 -27.88 -12.82
CA THR A 81 2.50 -26.96 -13.80
C THR A 81 0.99 -27.01 -13.70
N SER A 82 0.39 -28.20 -13.58
CA SER A 82 -1.06 -28.35 -13.40
C SER A 82 -1.55 -27.69 -12.10
N ARG A 83 -0.83 -27.89 -10.98
CA ARG A 83 -1.12 -27.23 -9.69
C ARG A 83 -1.06 -25.71 -9.81
N GLN A 84 -0.03 -25.16 -10.45
CA GLN A 84 0.11 -23.71 -10.67
C GLN A 84 -1.03 -23.15 -11.53
N SER A 85 -1.42 -23.84 -12.61
CA SER A 85 -2.56 -23.41 -13.44
C SER A 85 -3.88 -23.42 -12.66
N ALA A 86 -4.12 -24.42 -11.80
CA ALA A 86 -5.31 -24.48 -10.97
C ALA A 86 -5.37 -23.34 -9.93
N VAL A 87 -4.24 -23.05 -9.27
CA VAL A 87 -4.12 -21.93 -8.32
C VAL A 87 -4.31 -20.59 -9.04
N ALA A 88 -3.69 -20.40 -10.21
CA ALA A 88 -3.84 -19.19 -11.02
C ALA A 88 -5.29 -18.94 -11.46
N ALA A 89 -5.99 -20.01 -11.89
CA ALA A 89 -7.42 -19.93 -12.23
C ALA A 89 -8.28 -19.56 -11.02
N SER A 90 -7.94 -20.09 -9.83
CA SER A 90 -8.63 -19.78 -8.58
C SER A 90 -8.43 -18.32 -8.16
N ILE A 91 -7.21 -17.79 -8.28
CA ILE A 91 -6.90 -16.38 -8.01
C ILE A 91 -7.63 -15.47 -9.00
N HIS A 92 -7.61 -15.81 -10.30
CA HIS A 92 -8.35 -15.03 -11.31
C HIS A 92 -9.85 -14.96 -10.99
N ALA A 93 -10.48 -16.09 -10.67
CA ALA A 93 -11.88 -16.14 -10.27
C ALA A 93 -12.14 -15.32 -8.99
N ALA A 94 -11.29 -15.46 -7.97
CA ALA A 94 -11.44 -14.72 -6.72
C ALA A 94 -11.35 -13.19 -6.92
N CYS A 95 -10.38 -12.73 -7.72
CA CYS A 95 -10.24 -11.32 -8.07
C CYS A 95 -11.44 -10.79 -8.83
N ARG A 96 -11.98 -11.55 -9.79
CA ARG A 96 -13.12 -11.14 -10.63
C ARG A 96 -14.44 -11.12 -9.85
N ASP A 97 -14.66 -12.16 -9.04
CA ASP A 97 -15.98 -12.42 -8.44
C ASP A 97 -16.13 -11.75 -7.05
N TYR A 98 -15.03 -11.60 -6.30
CA TYR A 98 -15.05 -11.05 -4.93
C TYR A 98 -14.14 -9.82 -4.74
N GLY A 99 -13.05 -9.73 -5.51
CA GLY A 99 -12.00 -8.73 -5.31
C GLY A 99 -11.04 -9.02 -4.15
N PHE A 100 -11.28 -10.08 -3.36
CA PHE A 100 -10.46 -10.48 -2.21
C PHE A 100 -10.45 -12.00 -1.99
N PHE A 101 -9.40 -12.52 -1.38
CA PHE A 101 -9.25 -13.91 -0.94
C PHE A 101 -8.21 -14.02 0.19
N TYR A 102 -8.26 -15.13 0.93
CA TYR A 102 -7.21 -15.52 1.87
C TYR A 102 -6.16 -16.38 1.19
N VAL A 103 -4.92 -16.30 1.66
CA VAL A 103 -3.79 -17.07 1.15
C VAL A 103 -3.34 -18.08 2.21
N THR A 104 -2.95 -19.28 1.80
CA THR A 104 -2.28 -20.30 2.62
C THR A 104 -1.06 -20.88 1.89
N GLY A 105 -0.33 -21.80 2.51
CA GLY A 105 0.80 -22.49 1.86
C GLY A 105 2.11 -21.68 1.82
N PHE A 106 2.18 -20.57 2.58
CA PHE A 106 3.38 -19.72 2.68
C PHE A 106 4.26 -20.02 3.90
N ASP A 107 3.96 -21.04 4.69
CA ASP A 107 4.70 -21.37 5.91
C ASP A 107 6.16 -21.78 5.64
N SER A 108 6.50 -22.15 4.38
CA SER A 108 7.88 -22.36 3.93
C SER A 108 8.70 -21.06 3.83
N VAL A 109 8.02 -19.91 3.72
CA VAL A 109 8.65 -18.59 3.60
C VAL A 109 8.57 -17.83 4.93
N ILE A 110 7.39 -17.80 5.55
CA ILE A 110 7.13 -17.08 6.80
C ILE A 110 6.64 -18.08 7.85
N SER A 111 7.45 -18.28 8.89
CA SER A 111 7.04 -19.14 10.00
C SER A 111 5.96 -18.50 10.86
N ARG A 112 5.24 -19.32 11.64
CA ARG A 112 4.25 -18.82 12.60
C ARG A 112 4.90 -17.91 13.66
N GLU A 113 6.09 -18.24 14.10
CA GLU A 113 6.86 -17.49 15.10
C GLU A 113 7.25 -16.11 14.55
N GLU A 114 7.62 -16.01 13.27
CA GLU A 114 7.94 -14.73 12.63
C GLU A 114 6.71 -13.82 12.50
N ARG A 115 5.54 -14.39 12.13
CA ARG A 115 4.25 -13.66 12.16
C ARG A 115 3.93 -13.15 13.55
N GLN A 116 4.13 -13.99 14.56
CA GLN A 116 3.86 -13.61 15.94
C GLN A 116 4.84 -12.54 16.44
N SER A 117 6.11 -12.62 16.03
CA SER A 117 7.16 -11.67 16.38
C SER A 117 6.93 -10.29 15.76
N SER A 118 6.53 -10.22 14.48
CA SER A 118 6.21 -8.94 13.82
C SER A 118 5.01 -8.24 14.49
N LEU A 119 3.97 -8.99 14.85
CA LEU A 119 2.84 -8.46 15.61
C LEU A 119 3.24 -8.05 17.03
N ALA A 120 4.08 -8.84 17.72
CA ALA A 120 4.51 -8.55 19.07
C ALA A 120 5.35 -7.26 19.13
N VAL A 121 6.28 -7.07 18.20
CA VAL A 121 7.14 -5.87 18.18
C VAL A 121 6.36 -4.61 17.80
N ALA A 122 5.37 -4.72 16.92
CA ALA A 122 4.45 -3.64 16.62
C ALA A 122 3.64 -3.23 17.85
N ARG A 123 3.05 -4.20 18.58
CA ARG A 123 2.33 -3.95 19.83
C ARG A 123 3.21 -3.26 20.88
N GLN A 124 4.42 -3.77 21.09
CA GLN A 124 5.38 -3.15 22.01
C GLN A 124 5.64 -1.68 21.67
N PHE A 125 5.77 -1.33 20.39
CA PHE A 125 5.93 0.06 19.97
C PHE A 125 4.67 0.89 20.24
N PHE A 126 3.48 0.41 19.87
CA PHE A 126 2.23 1.17 20.05
C PHE A 126 1.83 1.34 21.52
N ASP A 127 2.26 0.43 22.40
CA ASP A 127 2.09 0.52 23.86
C ASP A 127 3.01 1.58 24.51
N LEU A 128 4.00 2.13 23.78
CA LEU A 128 4.88 3.17 24.31
C LEU A 128 4.12 4.50 24.53
N PRO A 129 4.57 5.32 25.49
CA PRO A 129 4.04 6.67 25.67
C PRO A 129 4.15 7.51 24.40
N GLU A 130 3.13 8.32 24.11
CA GLU A 130 3.07 9.17 22.92
C GLU A 130 4.34 10.00 22.67
N PRO A 131 4.99 10.62 23.68
CA PRO A 131 6.23 11.38 23.45
C PRO A 131 7.39 10.55 22.89
N ILE A 132 7.40 9.23 23.12
CA ILE A 132 8.39 8.33 22.54
C ILE A 132 8.04 8.03 21.08
N LYS A 133 6.76 7.72 20.79
CA LYS A 133 6.27 7.48 19.42
C LYS A 133 6.44 8.70 18.51
N GLN A 134 6.24 9.90 19.04
CA GLN A 134 6.44 11.18 18.33
C GLN A 134 7.87 11.38 17.77
N ARG A 135 8.87 10.68 18.31
CA ARG A 135 10.26 10.79 17.80
C ARG A 135 10.42 10.30 16.37
N VAL A 136 9.51 9.43 15.91
CA VAL A 136 9.49 8.83 14.58
C VAL A 136 8.23 9.22 13.79
N ARG A 137 7.62 10.35 14.12
CA ARG A 137 6.39 10.84 13.47
C ARG A 137 6.58 11.03 11.96
N ILE A 138 5.48 10.94 11.20
CA ILE A 138 5.45 10.97 9.73
C ILE A 138 6.16 12.18 9.08
N ASP A 139 6.21 13.32 9.78
CA ASP A 139 6.91 14.52 9.30
C ASP A 139 8.44 14.47 9.47
N LYS A 140 8.96 13.51 10.25
CA LYS A 140 10.40 13.34 10.52
C LYS A 140 11.15 12.65 9.39
N GLY A 141 10.45 11.86 8.56
CA GLY A 141 11.04 11.25 7.35
C GLY A 141 11.46 12.26 6.29
N GLY A 142 11.02 13.52 6.43
CA GLY A 142 11.37 14.64 5.58
C GLY A 142 10.53 14.78 4.32
N ASP A 143 9.89 13.70 3.87
CA ASP A 143 9.03 13.68 2.68
C ASP A 143 7.53 13.55 2.96
N GLY A 144 7.15 13.61 4.25
CA GLY A 144 5.76 13.61 4.70
C GLY A 144 5.01 12.28 4.53
N ALA A 145 5.72 11.19 4.20
CA ALA A 145 5.09 9.90 3.96
C ALA A 145 5.45 8.83 5.01
N ARG A 146 6.65 8.87 5.58
CA ARG A 146 7.19 7.78 6.42
C ARG A 146 7.14 8.09 7.90
N GLY A 147 6.66 7.14 8.69
CA GLY A 147 6.75 7.15 10.14
C GLY A 147 5.41 6.98 10.85
N TRP A 148 5.43 7.21 12.15
CA TRP A 148 4.27 7.08 13.02
C TRP A 148 3.25 8.19 12.79
N GLN A 149 1.98 7.81 12.79
CA GLN A 149 0.83 8.70 12.70
C GLN A 149 -0.01 8.54 13.97
N LYS A 150 -0.35 9.68 14.57
CA LYS A 150 -1.18 9.73 15.77
C LYS A 150 -2.62 9.34 15.45
N LEU A 151 -3.33 8.87 16.46
CA LEU A 151 -4.78 8.66 16.41
C LEU A 151 -5.50 9.90 15.86
N GLY A 152 -6.29 9.70 14.80
CA GLY A 152 -7.04 10.77 14.11
C GLY A 152 -6.21 11.67 13.18
N GLU A 153 -4.92 11.38 12.97
CA GLU A 153 -4.08 12.10 11.99
C GLU A 153 -4.37 11.64 10.55
N ASN A 154 -4.77 10.37 10.36
CA ASN A 154 -5.30 9.89 9.09
C ASN A 154 -6.72 10.39 8.87
N VAL A 155 -7.01 10.91 7.68
CA VAL A 155 -8.32 11.43 7.30
C VAL A 155 -8.78 10.78 5.99
N THR A 156 -9.85 10.01 6.06
CA THR A 156 -10.49 9.37 4.91
C THR A 156 -11.86 9.99 4.67
N GLN A 157 -12.10 10.51 3.46
CA GLN A 157 -13.37 11.18 3.10
C GLN A 157 -13.80 12.26 4.11
N TYR A 158 -12.85 13.09 4.55
CA TYR A 158 -13.04 14.16 5.56
C TYR A 158 -13.38 13.67 6.97
N GLN A 159 -13.25 12.38 7.27
CA GLN A 159 -13.43 11.82 8.61
C GLN A 159 -12.09 11.31 9.14
N ALA A 160 -11.82 11.59 10.41
CA ALA A 160 -10.61 11.12 11.07
C ALA A 160 -10.70 9.61 11.35
N ASP A 161 -9.69 8.87 10.94
CA ASP A 161 -9.63 7.42 11.15
C ASP A 161 -9.26 7.12 12.61
N HIS A 162 -9.91 6.12 13.20
CA HIS A 162 -9.74 5.76 14.60
C HIS A 162 -8.65 4.69 14.79
N HIS A 163 -7.46 4.97 14.23
CA HIS A 163 -6.26 4.16 14.45
C HIS A 163 -5.00 5.04 14.53
N GLU A 164 -3.97 4.53 15.21
CA GLU A 164 -2.59 4.95 14.97
C GLU A 164 -2.05 4.21 13.74
N GLY A 165 -1.02 4.74 13.09
CA GLY A 165 -0.37 4.10 11.94
C GLY A 165 1.15 4.20 12.00
N TYR A 166 1.84 3.35 11.25
CA TYR A 166 3.29 3.48 11.07
C TYR A 166 3.68 3.11 9.65
N ASP A 167 4.07 4.09 8.85
CA ASP A 167 4.37 3.84 7.44
C ASP A 167 5.87 3.69 7.20
N LEU A 168 6.22 2.59 6.55
CA LEU A 168 7.53 2.30 6.01
C LEU A 168 7.41 2.15 4.50
N TYR A 169 8.39 2.68 3.78
CA TYR A 169 8.43 2.60 2.33
C TYR A 169 9.76 2.01 1.87
N ARG A 170 9.81 1.52 0.63
CA ARG A 170 11.06 1.04 0.02
C ARG A 170 12.18 2.08 0.17
N PRO A 171 13.32 1.73 0.80
CA PRO A 171 14.47 2.62 0.86
C PRO A 171 14.97 2.95 -0.54
N VAL A 172 15.29 4.22 -0.78
CA VAL A 172 15.93 4.68 -2.02
C VAL A 172 17.43 4.81 -1.81
N LYS A 173 18.23 4.53 -2.85
CA LYS A 173 19.70 4.55 -2.77
C LYS A 173 20.26 5.92 -2.38
N ASN A 174 19.70 6.98 -2.95
CA ASN A 174 20.09 8.37 -2.71
C ASN A 174 18.85 9.15 -2.22
N PRO A 175 18.55 9.08 -0.92
CA PRO A 175 17.38 9.72 -0.35
C PRO A 175 17.48 11.24 -0.44
N ASP A 176 16.33 11.83 -0.73
CA ASP A 176 16.15 13.27 -0.94
C ASP A 176 14.79 13.64 -0.38
N ALA A 177 14.78 14.13 0.86
CA ALA A 177 13.56 14.52 1.58
C ALA A 177 12.76 15.61 0.86
N THR A 178 13.38 16.36 -0.07
CA THR A 178 12.64 17.37 -0.86
C THR A 178 11.76 16.75 -1.94
N LYS A 179 11.98 15.45 -2.25
CA LYS A 179 11.19 14.69 -3.20
C LYS A 179 10.20 13.80 -2.47
N LEU A 180 8.97 13.80 -2.96
CA LEU A 180 7.90 12.94 -2.47
C LEU A 180 8.33 11.48 -2.54
N LEU A 181 8.15 10.72 -1.45
CA LEU A 181 8.50 9.30 -1.34
C LEU A 181 9.99 8.96 -1.48
N HIS A 182 10.90 9.91 -1.27
CA HIS A 182 12.36 9.69 -1.36
C HIS A 182 13.09 9.89 -0.01
N GLY A 183 12.37 10.02 1.11
CA GLY A 183 12.93 10.15 2.45
C GLY A 183 13.51 8.86 3.03
N HIS A 184 14.10 8.97 4.21
CA HIS A 184 14.53 7.83 5.01
C HIS A 184 13.38 7.30 5.85
N ASN A 185 13.30 5.97 6.02
CA ASN A 185 12.42 5.39 7.03
C ASN A 185 12.92 5.81 8.44
N PRO A 186 12.12 6.54 9.23
CA PRO A 186 12.45 6.75 10.63
C PRO A 186 12.30 5.40 11.34
N TRP A 187 13.26 5.01 12.16
CA TRP A 187 13.21 3.78 12.95
C TRP A 187 13.24 4.14 14.44
N PRO A 188 12.39 3.52 15.27
CA PRO A 188 12.39 3.84 16.70
C PRO A 188 13.61 3.19 17.37
N VAL A 189 14.06 3.82 18.47
CA VAL A 189 15.09 3.24 19.34
C VAL A 189 14.51 2.10 20.18
N GLU A 190 13.23 2.22 20.54
CA GLU A 190 12.51 1.26 21.37
C GLU A 190 11.24 0.80 20.63
N PRO A 191 10.97 -0.52 20.55
CA PRO A 191 11.82 -1.61 21.01
C PRO A 191 13.04 -1.82 20.09
N ALA A 192 14.18 -2.25 20.66
CA ALA A 192 15.45 -2.35 19.92
C ALA A 192 15.40 -3.33 18.73
N ASN A 193 14.52 -4.33 18.79
CA ASN A 193 14.32 -5.31 17.73
C ASN A 193 13.27 -4.89 16.68
N PHE A 194 12.69 -3.68 16.77
CA PHE A 194 11.65 -3.22 15.85
C PHE A 194 12.09 -3.27 14.39
N ARG A 195 13.19 -2.56 14.09
CA ARG A 195 13.76 -2.51 12.75
C ARG A 195 14.13 -3.89 12.18
N PRO A 196 15.02 -4.68 12.81
CA PRO A 196 15.45 -5.95 12.22
C PRO A 196 14.30 -6.97 12.08
N THR A 197 13.27 -6.90 12.93
CA THR A 197 12.10 -7.77 12.82
C THR A 197 11.23 -7.39 11.63
N LEU A 198 10.95 -6.09 11.45
CA LEU A 198 10.12 -5.62 10.33
C LEU A 198 10.83 -5.68 8.99
N GLU A 199 12.14 -5.41 8.92
CA GLU A 199 12.92 -5.57 7.68
C GLU A 199 12.83 -7.03 7.18
N ARG A 200 13.05 -8.02 8.07
CA ARG A 200 12.90 -9.44 7.73
C ARG A 200 11.47 -9.81 7.32
N TRP A 201 10.47 -9.24 8.02
CA TRP A 201 9.06 -9.44 7.68
C TRP A 201 8.75 -8.94 6.26
N ILE A 202 9.23 -7.74 5.92
CA ILE A 202 9.03 -7.11 4.62
C ILE A 202 9.70 -7.92 3.49
N GLU A 203 10.94 -8.36 3.68
CA GLU A 203 11.66 -9.21 2.71
C GLU A 203 10.85 -10.48 2.38
N LYS A 204 10.29 -11.13 3.39
CA LYS A 204 9.49 -12.34 3.20
C LYS A 204 8.13 -12.07 2.57
N CYS A 205 7.50 -10.93 2.91
CA CYS A 205 6.26 -10.51 2.25
C CYS A 205 6.48 -10.21 0.76
N GLN A 206 7.64 -9.69 0.36
CA GLN A 206 7.99 -9.49 -1.05
C GLN A 206 8.08 -10.80 -1.83
N ILE A 207 8.64 -11.85 -1.21
CA ILE A 207 8.67 -13.20 -1.81
C ILE A 207 7.24 -13.70 -2.09
N ILE A 208 6.35 -13.59 -1.11
CA ILE A 208 4.93 -13.95 -1.26
C ILE A 208 4.24 -13.07 -2.31
N GLY A 209 4.52 -11.77 -2.31
CA GLY A 209 3.99 -10.81 -3.29
C GLY A 209 4.38 -11.17 -4.72
N MET A 210 5.63 -11.58 -4.95
CA MET A 210 6.10 -12.03 -6.27
C MET A 210 5.41 -13.33 -6.70
N ALA A 211 5.20 -14.28 -5.78
CA ALA A 211 4.47 -15.52 -6.06
C ALA A 211 3.01 -15.24 -6.45
N LEU A 212 2.34 -14.33 -5.73
CA LEU A 212 1.00 -13.87 -6.09
C LEU A 212 0.99 -13.15 -7.44
N MET A 213 2.04 -12.38 -7.75
CA MET A 213 2.17 -11.72 -9.05
C MET A 213 2.31 -12.73 -10.20
N GLN A 214 3.15 -13.76 -10.03
CA GLN A 214 3.28 -14.85 -10.99
C GLN A 214 1.96 -15.59 -11.19
N ALA A 215 1.26 -15.94 -10.11
CA ALA A 215 -0.01 -16.64 -10.20
C ALA A 215 -1.10 -15.77 -10.87
N THR A 216 -1.10 -14.47 -10.60
CA THR A 216 -2.01 -13.50 -11.24
C THR A 216 -1.72 -13.36 -12.73
N ALA A 217 -0.44 -13.23 -13.12
CA ALA A 217 -0.04 -13.15 -14.52
C ALA A 217 -0.47 -14.42 -15.28
N LEU A 218 -0.22 -15.60 -14.71
CA LEU A 218 -0.67 -16.87 -15.27
C LEU A 218 -2.20 -16.95 -15.38
N GLY A 219 -2.93 -16.46 -14.38
CA GLY A 219 -4.39 -16.41 -14.38
C GLY A 219 -4.98 -15.46 -15.42
N LEU A 220 -4.22 -14.46 -15.85
CA LEU A 220 -4.55 -13.57 -16.96
C LEU A 220 -4.12 -14.10 -18.33
N GLY A 221 -3.57 -15.32 -18.38
CA GLY A 221 -3.13 -15.97 -19.62
C GLY A 221 -1.70 -15.64 -20.05
N MET A 222 -0.91 -14.99 -19.19
CA MET A 222 0.50 -14.69 -19.47
C MET A 222 1.38 -15.88 -19.07
N ALA A 223 2.04 -16.51 -20.04
CA ALA A 223 2.96 -17.63 -19.77
C ALA A 223 4.23 -17.12 -19.05
N LEU A 224 4.68 -17.85 -18.03
CA LEU A 224 5.80 -17.42 -17.16
C LEU A 224 7.20 -17.55 -17.80
N ASP A 225 7.29 -18.11 -19.00
CA ASP A 225 8.50 -18.18 -19.82
C ASP A 225 8.47 -17.18 -21.00
N SER A 226 7.34 -16.48 -21.20
CA SER A 226 7.16 -15.49 -22.25
C SER A 226 8.03 -14.26 -22.04
N ASP A 227 8.36 -13.57 -23.15
CA ASP A 227 9.09 -12.30 -23.09
C ASP A 227 8.23 -11.19 -22.47
N GLU A 228 6.91 -11.27 -22.59
CA GLU A 228 5.96 -10.38 -21.92
C GLU A 228 6.09 -10.47 -20.40
N TRP A 229 6.10 -11.69 -19.84
CA TRP A 229 6.33 -11.89 -18.41
C TRP A 229 7.71 -11.41 -17.97
N LYS A 230 8.77 -11.71 -18.74
CA LYS A 230 10.14 -11.24 -18.40
C LYS A 230 10.19 -9.72 -18.33
N HIS A 231 9.52 -9.04 -19.26
CA HIS A 231 9.43 -7.58 -19.26
C HIS A 231 8.63 -7.04 -18.07
N LEU A 232 7.46 -7.63 -17.78
CA LEU A 232 6.67 -7.26 -16.61
C LEU A 232 7.48 -7.48 -15.32
N ARG A 233 8.09 -8.65 -15.15
CA ARG A 233 8.92 -9.00 -13.99
C ARG A 233 10.06 -8.01 -13.80
N ALA A 234 10.78 -7.65 -14.86
CA ALA A 234 11.85 -6.64 -14.80
C ALA A 234 11.34 -5.25 -14.41
N SER A 235 10.05 -4.95 -14.65
CA SER A 235 9.43 -3.70 -14.24
C SER A 235 8.99 -3.69 -12.77
N VAL A 236 8.96 -4.87 -12.12
CA VAL A 236 8.50 -5.05 -10.74
C VAL A 236 9.55 -5.66 -9.81
N ASP A 237 10.79 -5.89 -10.27
CA ASP A 237 11.85 -6.49 -9.44
C ASP A 237 12.24 -5.59 -8.26
N GLU A 238 12.24 -4.29 -8.48
CA GLU A 238 12.49 -3.23 -7.51
C GLU A 238 11.20 -2.44 -7.21
N SER A 239 10.07 -3.17 -7.20
CA SER A 239 8.74 -2.60 -6.95
C SER A 239 8.74 -1.70 -5.73
N PHE A 240 8.04 -0.59 -5.88
CA PHE A 240 7.66 0.22 -4.75
C PHE A 240 6.77 -0.59 -3.80
N TRP A 241 7.05 -0.51 -2.51
CA TRP A 241 6.21 -1.10 -1.46
C TRP A 241 6.00 -0.09 -0.34
N VAL A 242 4.86 -0.26 0.33
CA VAL A 242 4.54 0.37 1.62
C VAL A 242 4.16 -0.73 2.61
N MET A 243 4.67 -0.61 3.82
CA MET A 243 4.25 -1.42 4.98
C MET A 243 3.64 -0.46 6.00
N ARG A 244 2.41 -0.74 6.41
CA ARG A 244 1.63 0.01 7.41
C ARG A 244 1.18 -0.92 8.52
#